data_AF-A0A4R9B5Q7-F1
#
_entry.id   AF-A0A4R9B5Q7-F1
#
_cell.length_a   1.000
_cell.length_b   1.000
_cell.length_c   1.000
_cell.angle_alpha   90.00
_cell.angle_beta   90.00
_cell.angle_gamma   90.00
#
_symmetry.space_group_name_H-M   'P 1'
#
loop_
_entity.id
_entity.type
_entity.pdbx_description
1 polymer ?
#
loop_
_entity_poly.entity_id
_entity_poly.type
_entity_poly.pdbx_seq_one_letter_code
_entity_poly.pdbx_strand_id
1 'polypeptide(L)'
;MGVPGAAGLPGPPPPRARSRGRRRSCRRAPRVQRGPAGPGPGRPGRGRARDRRLFDRRTPQTSRRQTAGANPMTTMVCFRSDGASYCLPVEATRAVRTADGLVPVPGSGPDIAGVLPGGPPLTVLSALGAGGSHVIVVESRGASFGLLVDSVSGLRRFADDEVRPAPTGQDVAFICGLVDSGGDLILVADPEALAARL
;
A
#
# COMPACT_ATOMS: atom_id res chain seq x y z
N MET A 1 -4.30 -34.62 -56.89
CA MET A 1 -4.21 -33.15 -56.79
C MET A 1 -3.47 -32.82 -55.50
N GLY A 2 -2.16 -32.59 -55.62
CA GLY A 2 -1.32 -32.12 -54.52
C GLY A 2 -1.15 -30.61 -54.64
N VAL A 3 -1.26 -29.92 -53.52
CA VAL A 3 -0.87 -28.51 -53.35
C VAL A 3 -0.17 -28.37 -51.99
N PRO A 4 0.81 -27.45 -51.90
CA PRO A 4 2.09 -27.69 -51.25
C PRO A 4 2.23 -27.03 -49.87
N GLY A 5 3.26 -27.47 -49.13
CA GLY A 5 3.65 -26.91 -47.85
C GLY A 5 4.30 -25.52 -47.93
N ALA A 6 4.17 -24.79 -46.82
CA ALA A 6 4.91 -23.57 -46.51
C ALA A 6 5.39 -23.72 -45.05
N ALA A 7 6.68 -23.98 -44.85
CA ALA A 7 7.74 -22.99 -44.64
C ALA A 7 7.82 -22.55 -43.17
N GLY A 8 8.79 -23.13 -42.47
CA GLY A 8 9.06 -22.90 -41.06
C GLY A 8 9.52 -21.47 -40.77
N LEU A 9 9.10 -20.97 -39.61
CA LEU A 9 9.53 -19.68 -39.08
C LEU A 9 10.93 -19.81 -38.46
N PRO A 10 11.82 -18.82 -38.66
CA PRO A 10 13.15 -18.81 -38.06
C PRO A 10 13.08 -18.54 -36.56
N GLY A 11 13.80 -19.36 -35.79
CA GLY A 11 13.93 -19.21 -34.34
C GLY A 11 14.70 -17.94 -33.93
N PRO A 12 14.46 -17.42 -32.72
CA PRO A 12 15.12 -16.20 -32.24
C PRO A 12 16.62 -16.42 -31.94
N PRO A 13 17.48 -15.41 -32.18
CA PRO A 13 18.91 -15.49 -31.89
C PRO A 13 19.21 -15.42 -30.38
N PRO A 14 20.33 -16.03 -29.92
CA PRO A 14 20.73 -15.99 -28.51
C PRO A 14 21.31 -14.62 -28.11
N PRO A 15 20.98 -14.07 -26.92
CA PRO A 15 21.64 -12.90 -26.38
C PRO A 15 23.07 -13.21 -25.89
N ARG A 16 23.96 -12.30 -26.23
CA ARG A 16 25.43 -12.38 -26.14
C ARG A 16 25.96 -12.27 -24.71
N ALA A 17 26.98 -13.06 -24.41
CA ALA A 17 27.85 -12.90 -23.25
C ALA A 17 28.81 -11.71 -23.41
N ARG A 18 28.96 -10.90 -22.35
CA ARG A 18 30.07 -9.97 -21.98
C ARG A 18 29.61 -9.28 -20.67
N SER A 19 30.40 -8.98 -19.65
CA SER A 19 31.84 -9.00 -19.42
C SER A 19 32.10 -8.73 -17.93
N ARG A 20 33.26 -9.21 -17.47
CA ARG A 20 33.87 -9.06 -16.14
C ARG A 20 34.10 -7.60 -15.71
N GLY A 21 33.94 -7.32 -14.41
CA GLY A 21 34.52 -6.15 -13.72
C GLY A 21 34.41 -6.34 -12.19
N ARG A 22 35.39 -7.01 -11.55
CA ARG A 22 36.49 -6.43 -10.76
C ARG A 22 36.10 -5.46 -9.63
N ARG A 23 36.28 -5.96 -8.39
CA ARG A 23 37.01 -5.37 -7.24
C ARG A 23 36.54 -3.98 -6.74
N ARG A 24 36.25 -3.87 -5.43
CA ARG A 24 37.21 -3.51 -4.38
C ARG A 24 36.58 -3.48 -2.98
N SER A 25 37.40 -3.92 -2.04
CA SER A 25 37.33 -3.94 -0.58
C SER A 25 37.53 -2.57 0.07
N CYS A 26 36.82 -2.30 1.19
CA CYS A 26 37.23 -1.44 2.32
C CYS A 26 36.39 -1.87 3.56
N ARG A 27 36.87 -2.71 4.48
CA ARG A 27 37.56 -2.34 5.74
C ARG A 27 37.10 -1.02 6.38
N ARG A 28 36.33 -1.10 7.48
CA ARG A 28 36.70 -0.60 8.84
C ARG A 28 35.49 -0.65 9.80
N ALA A 29 35.64 -1.42 10.88
CA ALA A 29 35.08 -1.11 12.21
C ALA A 29 36.13 -0.26 12.99
N PRO A 30 36.03 0.04 14.30
CA PRO A 30 34.92 -0.08 15.28
C PRO A 30 34.74 1.15 16.24
N ARG A 31 33.73 1.07 17.12
CA ARG A 31 33.62 1.54 18.55
C ARG A 31 33.95 3.00 18.93
N VAL A 32 33.17 3.55 19.89
CA VAL A 32 33.55 4.15 21.22
C VAL A 32 32.29 4.82 21.82
N GLN A 33 31.62 4.22 22.81
CA GLN A 33 31.69 4.41 24.29
C GLN A 33 30.91 5.61 24.88
N ARG A 34 30.10 5.28 25.92
CA ARG A 34 29.95 5.89 27.27
C ARG A 34 29.80 7.43 27.33
N GLY A 35 28.78 7.98 27.97
CA GLY A 35 28.42 7.76 29.38
C GLY A 35 27.60 8.94 29.95
N PRO A 36 27.34 9.00 31.27
CA PRO A 36 26.04 9.40 31.83
C PRO A 36 26.07 10.67 32.71
N ALA A 37 24.87 11.00 33.23
CA ALA A 37 24.57 11.59 34.55
C ALA A 37 24.77 13.12 34.76
N GLY A 38 23.75 13.74 35.35
CA GLY A 38 23.85 15.04 36.00
C GLY A 38 22.50 15.68 36.34
N PRO A 39 21.99 15.52 37.59
CA PRO A 39 20.78 16.19 38.10
C PRO A 39 21.12 17.51 38.80
N GLY A 40 20.18 18.45 38.81
CA GLY A 40 20.30 19.72 39.54
C GLY A 40 18.93 20.28 39.97
N PRO A 41 18.68 20.46 41.28
CA PRO A 41 17.41 20.96 41.83
C PRO A 41 17.47 22.48 42.10
N GLY A 42 16.32 23.16 42.07
CA GLY A 42 16.26 24.62 42.29
C GLY A 42 14.89 25.18 42.65
N ARG A 43 14.45 24.85 43.88
CA ARG A 43 13.67 25.63 44.89
C ARG A 43 12.47 26.56 44.54
N PRO A 44 11.57 26.76 45.54
CA PRO A 44 10.21 27.29 45.36
C PRO A 44 10.08 28.80 45.66
N GLY A 45 9.13 29.46 45.00
CA GLY A 45 8.68 30.82 45.30
C GLY A 45 7.20 30.86 45.68
N ARG A 46 6.92 31.15 46.95
CA ARG A 46 5.59 31.56 47.44
C ARG A 46 5.34 33.02 47.07
N GLY A 47 4.18 33.33 46.50
CA GLY A 47 3.67 34.69 46.35
C GLY A 47 2.14 34.70 46.48
N ARG A 48 1.63 35.39 47.50
CA ARG A 48 0.21 35.58 47.84
C ARG A 48 -0.41 36.74 47.04
N ALA A 49 -1.76 36.79 47.08
CA ALA A 49 -2.69 37.91 46.86
C ALA A 49 -3.53 37.75 45.57
N ARG A 50 -4.77 37.26 45.68
CA ARG A 50 -6.03 38.03 45.86
C ARG A 50 -6.29 38.99 44.69
N ASP A 51 -7.26 38.64 43.84
CA ASP A 51 -8.36 39.58 43.59
C ASP A 51 -9.63 38.94 43.00
N ARG A 52 -10.75 39.49 43.45
CA ARG A 52 -12.14 39.22 43.04
C ARG A 52 -12.37 39.58 41.58
N ARG A 53 -13.05 38.71 40.80
CA ARG A 53 -14.17 39.01 39.86
C ARG A 53 -14.97 37.70 39.68
N LEU A 54 -16.17 37.56 40.25
CA LEU A 54 -17.45 37.90 39.60
C LEU A 54 -17.45 37.64 38.09
N PHE A 55 -17.51 36.36 37.72
CA PHE A 55 -18.06 35.85 36.46
C PHE A 55 -19.06 34.76 36.86
N ASP A 56 -20.34 35.07 36.90
CA ASP A 56 -21.27 35.12 35.77
C ASP A 56 -21.76 33.72 35.39
N ARG A 57 -23.09 33.62 35.37
CA ARG A 57 -23.88 32.43 35.15
C ARG A 57 -23.65 31.95 33.73
N ARG A 58 -22.96 30.82 33.58
CA ARG A 58 -23.32 29.84 32.55
C ARG A 58 -23.33 28.48 33.19
N THR A 59 -24.55 27.99 33.42
CA THR A 59 -24.82 26.56 33.37
C THR A 59 -24.00 25.97 32.22
N PRO A 60 -23.11 25.00 32.47
CA PRO A 60 -22.69 24.14 31.39
C PRO A 60 -23.97 23.40 30.99
N GLN A 61 -24.66 23.91 29.97
CA GLN A 61 -25.36 23.04 29.04
C GLN A 61 -24.29 22.05 28.65
N THR A 62 -24.33 20.90 29.32
CA THR A 62 -23.85 19.65 28.80
C THR A 62 -24.49 19.57 27.44
N SER A 63 -23.74 20.03 26.44
CA SER A 63 -23.80 19.55 25.09
C SER A 63 -23.80 18.06 25.28
N ARG A 64 -25.02 17.50 25.25
CA ARG A 64 -25.33 16.11 25.10
C ARG A 64 -24.70 15.81 23.75
N ARG A 65 -23.39 15.58 23.81
CA ARG A 65 -22.49 15.28 22.71
C ARG A 65 -23.22 14.17 22.02
N GLN A 66 -23.73 14.48 20.84
CA GLN A 66 -24.45 13.56 20.01
C GLN A 66 -23.51 12.38 19.81
N THR A 67 -23.66 11.35 20.64
CA THR A 67 -23.26 9.98 20.34
C THR A 67 -24.35 9.44 19.41
N ALA A 68 -24.56 10.12 18.28
CA ALA A 68 -25.19 9.52 17.12
C ALA A 68 -24.10 8.62 16.55
N GLY A 69 -24.37 7.32 16.46
CA GLY A 69 -23.42 6.29 16.06
C GLY A 69 -22.60 6.76 14.86
N ALA A 70 -21.35 7.15 15.12
CA ALA A 70 -20.41 7.44 14.06
C ALA A 70 -20.12 6.09 13.43
N ASN A 71 -20.83 5.81 12.35
CA ASN A 71 -20.56 4.65 11.54
C ASN A 71 -19.08 4.72 11.17
N PRO A 72 -18.26 3.70 11.48
CA PRO A 72 -16.84 3.77 11.20
C PRO A 72 -16.65 4.08 9.72
N MET A 73 -15.98 5.21 9.45
CA MET A 73 -15.61 5.61 8.10
C MET A 73 -14.20 5.15 7.85
N THR A 74 -14.01 4.33 6.83
CA THR A 74 -12.70 3.83 6.41
C THR A 74 -12.23 4.62 5.19
N THR A 75 -10.97 5.07 5.22
CA THR A 75 -10.39 5.77 4.07
C THR A 75 -9.75 4.75 3.15
N MET A 76 -10.20 4.72 1.89
CA MET A 76 -9.77 3.76 0.90
C MET A 76 -9.08 4.47 -0.27
N VAL A 77 -7.97 3.89 -0.73
CA VAL A 77 -7.30 4.26 -1.99
C VAL A 77 -8.04 3.58 -3.13
N CYS A 78 -8.61 4.36 -4.04
CA CYS A 78 -9.30 3.88 -5.23
C CYS A 78 -8.36 3.91 -6.44
N PHE A 79 -8.38 2.85 -7.25
CA PHE A 79 -7.55 2.70 -8.42
C PHE A 79 -8.25 1.83 -9.47
N ARG A 80 -7.72 1.80 -10.69
CA ARG A 80 -8.22 0.99 -11.79
C ARG A 80 -7.18 0.01 -12.27
N SER A 81 -7.63 -1.19 -12.61
CA SER A 81 -6.80 -2.26 -13.16
C SER A 81 -7.65 -3.11 -14.09
N ASP A 82 -7.14 -3.42 -15.27
CA ASP A 82 -7.79 -4.28 -16.28
C ASP A 82 -9.25 -3.86 -16.59
N GLY A 83 -9.48 -2.55 -16.62
CA GLY A 83 -10.80 -1.97 -16.87
C GLY A 83 -11.75 -1.88 -15.66
N ALA A 84 -11.48 -2.61 -14.57
CA ALA A 84 -12.28 -2.60 -13.35
C ALA A 84 -11.77 -1.60 -12.29
N SER A 85 -12.68 -1.13 -11.44
CA SER A 85 -12.40 -0.23 -10.33
C SER A 85 -12.22 -1.02 -9.04
N TYR A 86 -11.14 -0.72 -8.31
CA TYR A 86 -10.78 -1.36 -7.06
C TYR A 86 -10.52 -0.33 -5.97
N CYS A 87 -10.61 -0.75 -4.72
CA CYS A 87 -10.15 0.02 -3.59
C CYS A 87 -9.45 -0.84 -2.53
N LEU A 88 -8.49 -0.24 -1.83
CA LEU A 88 -7.81 -0.84 -0.68
C LEU A 88 -7.76 0.14 0.50
N PRO A 89 -7.67 -0.35 1.75
CA PRO A 89 -7.49 0.51 2.92
C PRO A 89 -6.21 1.36 2.81
N VAL A 90 -6.31 2.65 3.14
CA VAL A 90 -5.15 3.55 3.13
C VAL A 90 -4.12 3.13 4.18
N GLU A 91 -4.55 2.47 5.24
CA GLU A 91 -3.71 1.97 6.34
C GLU A 91 -2.73 0.90 5.85
N ALA A 92 -3.14 0.11 4.86
CA ALA A 92 -2.28 -0.88 4.21
C ALA A 92 -1.45 -0.28 3.07
N THR A 93 -1.74 0.95 2.63
CA THR A 93 -1.05 1.61 1.52
C THR A 93 0.10 2.48 2.02
N ARG A 94 1.32 2.19 1.57
CA ARG A 94 2.52 2.96 1.94
C ARG A 94 2.88 4.05 0.95
N ALA A 95 2.77 3.78 -0.34
CA ALA A 95 3.15 4.73 -1.39
C ALA A 95 2.53 4.34 -2.73
N VAL A 96 2.54 5.28 -3.67
CA VAL A 96 2.28 5.02 -5.08
C VAL A 96 3.52 5.41 -5.87
N ARG A 97 4.01 4.51 -6.72
CA ARG A 97 5.19 4.69 -7.58
C ARG A 97 4.81 4.39 -9.03
N THR A 98 5.70 4.70 -9.96
CA THR A 98 5.57 4.25 -11.34
C THR A 98 6.11 2.82 -11.48
N ALA A 99 5.62 2.07 -12.48
CA ALA A 99 6.12 0.74 -12.83
C ALA A 99 7.44 0.79 -13.63
N ASP A 100 8.05 1.97 -13.79
CA ASP A 100 9.30 2.14 -14.51
C ASP A 100 10.45 1.38 -13.81
N GLY A 101 11.24 0.66 -14.58
CA GLY A 101 12.32 -0.18 -14.05
C GLY A 101 11.86 -1.50 -13.42
N LEU A 102 10.60 -1.93 -13.62
CA LEU A 102 10.14 -3.26 -13.24
C LEU A 102 10.96 -4.32 -14.00
N VAL A 103 11.63 -5.19 -13.25
CA VAL A 103 12.43 -6.29 -13.80
C VAL A 103 11.63 -7.59 -13.70
N PRO A 104 11.25 -8.24 -14.82
CA PRO A 104 10.53 -9.50 -14.77
C PRO A 104 11.42 -10.60 -14.16
N VAL A 105 10.83 -11.43 -13.30
CA VAL A 105 11.54 -12.53 -12.65
C VAL A 105 11.29 -13.82 -13.45
N PRO A 106 12.33 -14.53 -13.92
CA PRO A 106 12.14 -15.77 -14.66
C PRO A 106 11.56 -16.87 -13.77
N GLY A 107 10.53 -17.57 -14.27
CA GLY A 107 9.87 -18.65 -13.54
C GLY A 107 8.98 -18.18 -12.38
N SER A 108 8.57 -16.91 -12.38
CA SER A 108 7.65 -16.39 -11.37
C SER A 108 6.25 -16.98 -11.53
N GLY A 109 5.49 -16.98 -10.42
CA GLY A 109 4.07 -17.37 -10.45
C GLY A 109 3.25 -16.44 -11.35
N PRO A 110 2.06 -16.87 -11.79
CA PRO A 110 1.21 -16.11 -12.71
C PRO A 110 0.79 -14.73 -12.16
N ASP A 111 0.78 -14.57 -10.84
CA ASP A 111 0.41 -13.32 -10.18
C ASP A 111 1.59 -12.38 -9.91
N ILE A 112 2.82 -12.77 -10.30
CA ILE A 112 4.02 -11.98 -10.05
C ILE A 112 4.48 -11.36 -11.37
N ALA A 113 4.34 -10.03 -11.46
CA ALA A 113 4.80 -9.25 -12.60
C ALA A 113 6.33 -9.13 -12.63
N GLY A 114 6.96 -9.06 -11.47
CA GLY A 114 8.41 -8.92 -11.35
C GLY A 114 8.85 -8.30 -10.04
N VAL A 115 10.03 -7.68 -10.04
CA VAL A 115 10.61 -7.00 -8.88
C VAL A 115 11.03 -5.59 -9.29
N LEU A 116 10.62 -4.61 -8.49
CA LEU A 116 11.14 -3.25 -8.59
C LEU A 116 12.42 -3.12 -7.76
N PRO A 117 13.54 -2.69 -8.37
CA PRO A 117 14.78 -2.47 -7.64
C PRO A 117 14.62 -1.31 -6.65
N GLY A 118 15.15 -1.49 -5.45
CA GLY A 118 15.03 -0.56 -4.34
C GLY A 118 15.79 -1.06 -3.12
N GLY A 119 15.73 -0.31 -2.02
CA GLY A 119 16.27 -0.75 -0.73
C GLY A 119 15.17 -0.77 0.33
N PRO A 120 14.51 -1.91 0.61
CA PRO A 120 14.67 -3.25 0.02
C PRO A 120 14.03 -3.40 -1.38
N PRO A 121 14.37 -4.46 -2.15
CA PRO A 121 13.67 -4.77 -3.41
C PRO A 121 12.20 -5.11 -3.15
N LEU A 122 11.33 -4.66 -4.05
CA LEU A 122 9.88 -4.79 -3.89
C LEU A 122 9.32 -5.77 -4.94
N THR A 123 8.78 -6.90 -4.50
CA THR A 123 8.05 -7.82 -5.38
C THR A 123 6.74 -7.18 -5.83
N VAL A 124 6.46 -7.17 -7.12
CA VAL A 124 5.26 -6.57 -7.70
C VAL A 124 4.30 -7.65 -8.22
N LEU A 125 3.06 -7.59 -7.75
CA LEU A 125 1.98 -8.50 -8.11
C LEU A 125 1.15 -7.94 -9.26
N SER A 126 0.77 -8.80 -10.21
CA SER A 126 -0.19 -8.57 -11.31
C SER A 126 -1.53 -9.28 -11.06
N ALA A 127 -1.88 -9.55 -9.80
CA ALA A 127 -3.09 -10.29 -9.43
C ALA A 127 -4.41 -9.61 -9.89
N LEU A 128 -4.38 -8.31 -10.16
CA LEU A 128 -5.52 -7.52 -10.65
C LEU A 128 -5.48 -7.21 -12.15
N GLY A 129 -4.44 -7.67 -12.85
CA GLY A 129 -4.18 -7.32 -14.23
C GLY A 129 -2.71 -7.39 -14.59
N ALA A 130 -2.42 -7.78 -15.83
CA ALA A 130 -1.06 -7.82 -16.37
C ALA A 130 -0.59 -6.45 -16.92
N GLY A 131 -1.52 -5.52 -17.14
CA GLY A 131 -1.26 -4.15 -17.58
C GLY A 131 -1.20 -3.20 -16.40
N GLY A 132 -0.25 -2.27 -16.43
CA GLY A 132 -0.19 -1.19 -15.46
C GLY A 132 1.03 -0.31 -15.64
N SER A 133 0.86 0.99 -15.35
CA SER A 133 1.95 1.97 -15.34
C SER A 133 2.29 2.45 -13.93
N HIS A 134 1.47 2.08 -12.95
CA HIS A 134 1.62 2.47 -11.56
C HIS A 134 1.77 1.24 -10.66
N VAL A 135 2.52 1.40 -9.58
CA VAL A 135 2.69 0.39 -8.55
C VAL A 135 2.27 0.97 -7.22
N ILE A 136 1.23 0.39 -6.62
CA ILE A 136 0.82 0.71 -5.26
C ILE A 136 1.66 -0.14 -4.32
N VAL A 137 2.42 0.48 -3.43
CA VAL A 137 3.18 -0.21 -2.39
C VAL A 137 2.23 -0.49 -1.24
N VAL A 138 1.96 -1.77 -1.00
CA VAL A 138 1.09 -2.27 0.05
C VAL A 138 1.96 -2.94 1.12
N GLU A 139 1.62 -2.74 2.38
CA GLU A 139 2.24 -3.41 3.51
C GLU A 139 1.17 -4.13 4.33
N SER A 140 1.40 -5.43 4.56
CA SER A 140 0.51 -6.26 5.36
C SER A 140 1.31 -7.31 6.11
N ARG A 141 0.99 -7.53 7.39
CA ARG A 141 1.66 -8.50 8.29
C ARG A 141 3.20 -8.43 8.29
N GLY A 142 3.76 -7.23 8.08
CA GLY A 142 5.21 -7.00 8.05
C GLY A 142 5.89 -7.35 6.72
N ALA A 143 5.14 -7.74 5.69
CA ALA A 143 5.62 -7.87 4.32
C ALA A 143 5.21 -6.64 3.51
N SER A 144 6.15 -6.08 2.74
CA SER A 144 5.89 -5.00 1.79
C SER A 144 5.98 -5.55 0.37
N PHE A 145 4.97 -5.26 -0.44
CA PHE A 145 4.89 -5.67 -1.85
C PHE A 145 4.27 -4.56 -2.69
N GLY A 146 4.48 -4.64 -3.99
CA GLY A 146 3.88 -3.77 -4.99
C GLY A 146 2.66 -4.44 -5.61
N LEU A 147 1.68 -3.64 -5.98
CA LEU A 147 0.53 -4.06 -6.76
C LEU A 147 0.53 -3.25 -8.05
N LEU A 148 0.64 -3.92 -9.19
CA LEU A 148 0.61 -3.31 -10.51
C LEU A 148 -0.82 -2.90 -10.85
N VAL A 149 -0.99 -1.63 -11.22
CA VAL A 149 -2.30 -1.04 -11.54
C VAL A 149 -2.19 -0.07 -12.72
N ASP A 150 -3.29 0.15 -13.42
CA ASP A 150 -3.35 1.06 -14.56
C ASP A 150 -3.21 2.51 -14.11
N SER A 151 -4.10 2.94 -13.20
CA SER A 151 -4.13 4.31 -12.69
C SER A 151 -4.73 4.39 -11.29
N VAL A 152 -4.27 5.36 -10.49
CA VAL A 152 -4.81 5.63 -9.16
C VAL A 152 -5.77 6.82 -9.25
N SER A 153 -7.03 6.60 -8.84
CA SER A 153 -8.08 7.64 -8.88
C SER A 153 -7.99 8.59 -7.68
N GLY A 154 -7.46 8.12 -6.54
CA GLY A 154 -7.24 8.93 -5.35
C GLY A 154 -7.78 8.29 -4.08
N LEU A 155 -8.03 9.10 -3.06
CA LEU A 155 -8.57 8.67 -1.77
C LEU A 155 -10.07 8.96 -1.69
N ARG A 156 -10.84 8.00 -1.19
CA ARG A 156 -12.26 8.16 -0.86
C ARG A 156 -12.54 7.62 0.53
N ARG A 157 -13.59 8.14 1.17
CA ARG A 157 -14.07 7.65 2.46
C ARG A 157 -15.37 6.92 2.23
N PHE A 158 -15.47 5.73 2.77
CA PHE A 158 -16.67 4.90 2.70
C PHE A 158 -17.12 4.58 4.12
N ALA A 159 -18.43 4.50 4.34
CA ALA A 159 -18.96 3.94 5.56
C ALA A 159 -18.88 2.40 5.47
N ASP A 160 -18.60 1.74 6.59
CA ASP A 160 -18.48 0.27 6.61
C ASP A 160 -19.75 -0.43 6.11
N ASP A 161 -20.92 0.15 6.39
CA ASP A 161 -22.23 -0.35 5.93
C ASP A 161 -22.44 -0.26 4.40
N GLU A 162 -21.61 0.51 3.67
CA GLU A 162 -21.66 0.57 2.21
C GLU A 162 -20.95 -0.62 1.55
N VAL A 163 -20.08 -1.31 2.30
CA VAL A 163 -19.35 -2.49 1.84
C VAL A 163 -20.28 -3.69 1.86
N ARG A 164 -20.73 -4.10 0.69
CA ARG A 164 -21.48 -5.33 0.49
C ARG A 164 -20.53 -6.52 0.39
N PRO A 165 -20.94 -7.72 0.85
CA PRO A 165 -20.12 -8.92 0.72
C PRO A 165 -19.87 -9.24 -0.76
N ALA A 166 -18.71 -9.83 -1.05
CA ALA A 166 -18.36 -10.26 -2.39
C ALA A 166 -19.41 -11.25 -2.93
N PRO A 167 -19.76 -11.18 -4.22
CA PRO A 167 -20.76 -12.05 -4.81
C PRO A 167 -20.22 -13.48 -4.86
N THR A 168 -21.06 -14.46 -4.52
CA THR A 168 -20.71 -15.87 -4.57
C THR A 168 -20.40 -16.30 -6.00
N GLY A 169 -19.26 -16.97 -6.20
CA GLY A 169 -18.81 -17.45 -7.52
C GLY A 169 -17.67 -16.65 -8.15
N GLN A 170 -17.05 -15.71 -7.43
CA GLN A 170 -15.82 -15.05 -7.87
C GLN A 170 -14.59 -15.91 -7.55
N ASP A 171 -13.74 -16.20 -8.53
CA ASP A 171 -12.48 -16.98 -8.36
C ASP A 171 -11.33 -16.15 -7.75
N VAL A 172 -11.53 -14.86 -7.53
CA VAL A 172 -10.50 -13.96 -6.98
C VAL A 172 -10.56 -13.92 -5.45
N ALA A 173 -9.78 -14.80 -4.83
CA ALA A 173 -9.72 -15.03 -3.38
C ALA A 173 -9.33 -13.80 -2.52
N PHE A 174 -8.88 -12.70 -3.13
CA PHE A 174 -8.47 -11.48 -2.42
C PHE A 174 -9.52 -10.37 -2.46
N ILE A 175 -10.68 -10.57 -3.08
CA ILE A 175 -11.78 -9.61 -3.04
C ILE A 175 -12.67 -9.94 -1.85
N CYS A 176 -12.78 -9.04 -0.88
CA CYS A 176 -13.60 -9.24 0.30
C CYS A 176 -14.99 -8.63 0.18
N GLY A 177 -15.18 -7.66 -0.73
CA GLY A 177 -16.44 -6.95 -0.86
C GLY A 177 -16.59 -6.10 -2.11
N LEU A 178 -17.73 -5.44 -2.19
CA LEU A 178 -18.12 -4.50 -3.24
C LEU A 178 -18.66 -3.23 -2.58
N VAL A 179 -18.32 -2.08 -3.13
CA VAL A 179 -18.90 -0.80 -2.73
C VAL A 179 -19.53 -0.17 -3.96
N ASP A 180 -20.79 0.26 -3.85
CA ASP A 180 -21.42 1.11 -4.86
C ASP A 180 -21.21 2.57 -4.49
N SER A 181 -20.52 3.31 -5.36
CA SER A 181 -20.32 4.74 -5.18
C SER A 181 -21.02 5.50 -6.30
N GLY A 182 -22.31 5.78 -6.10
CA GLY A 182 -23.10 6.56 -7.06
C GLY A 182 -23.31 5.84 -8.39
N GLY A 183 -23.47 4.52 -8.38
CA GLY A 183 -23.64 3.69 -9.57
C GLY A 183 -22.34 3.20 -10.21
N ASP A 184 -21.17 3.51 -9.64
CA ASP A 184 -19.90 2.88 -9.99
C ASP A 184 -19.59 1.75 -9.00
N LEU A 185 -19.41 0.53 -9.51
CA LEU A 185 -19.11 -0.65 -8.71
C LEU A 185 -17.59 -0.74 -8.47
N ILE A 186 -17.20 -0.62 -7.22
CA ILE A 186 -15.80 -0.65 -6.78
C ILE A 186 -15.56 -1.92 -5.97
N LEU A 187 -14.59 -2.73 -6.39
CA LEU A 187 -14.20 -3.97 -5.73
C LEU A 187 -13.26 -3.69 -4.55
N VAL A 188 -13.58 -4.21 -3.37
CA VAL A 188 -12.72 -4.07 -2.18
C VAL A 188 -11.70 -5.20 -2.14
N ALA A 189 -10.42 -4.86 -2.25
CA ALA A 189 -9.32 -5.80 -2.17
C ALA A 189 -8.81 -5.92 -0.73
N ASP A 190 -8.63 -7.16 -0.27
CA ASP A 190 -8.05 -7.48 1.03
C ASP A 190 -6.52 -7.51 0.93
N PRO A 191 -5.80 -6.62 1.64
CA PRO A 191 -4.34 -6.59 1.62
C PRO A 191 -3.71 -7.84 2.23
N GLU A 192 -4.39 -8.53 3.17
CA GLU A 192 -3.86 -9.77 3.75
C GLU A 192 -3.90 -10.93 2.75
N ALA A 193 -5.02 -11.11 2.06
CA ALA A 193 -5.15 -12.10 0.99
C ALA A 193 -4.20 -11.84 -0.18
N LEU A 194 -3.92 -10.57 -0.51
CA LEU A 194 -2.89 -10.22 -1.50
C LEU A 194 -1.49 -10.62 -1.03
N ALA A 195 -1.15 -10.37 0.24
CA ALA A 195 0.14 -10.73 0.81
C ALA A 195 0.37 -12.25 0.83
N ALA A 196 -0.70 -13.04 0.94
CA ALA A 196 -0.63 -14.50 0.88
C ALA A 196 -0.25 -15.05 -0.50
N ARG A 197 -0.16 -14.22 -1.54
CA ARG A 197 0.26 -14.61 -2.90
C ARG A 197 1.76 -14.42 -3.18
N LEU A 198 2.51 -13.90 -2.20
CA LEU A 198 3.96 -13.71 -2.30
C LEU A 198 4.74 -15.02 -2.22
#